data_AF-A0A2E3SR88-F1
#
_entry.id   AF-A0A2E3SR88-F1
#
_cell.length_a   1.000
_cell.length_b   1.000
_cell.length_c   1.000
_cell.angle_alpha   90.00
_cell.angle_beta   90.00
_cell.angle_gamma   90.00
#
_symmetry.space_group_name_H-M   'P 1'
#
loop_
_entity.id
_entity.type
_entity.pdbx_description
1 polymer ?
#
loop_
_entity_poly.entity_id
_entity_poly.type
_entity_poly.pdbx_seq_one_letter_code
_entity_poly.pdbx_strand_id
1 'polypeptide(L)'
;MKQLLLTCLKATELVEKKFLFKLSFRERLQLRLHLSVCNICLRYSKQSALLEQGISNLHESSTFTIDSEAYKQQLKEKLHNQI
;
A
#
# COMPACT_ATOMS: atom_id res chain seq x y z
N MET A 1 -29.62 1.10 -16.83
CA MET A 1 -28.73 1.72 -15.81
C MET A 1 -27.71 0.72 -15.26
N LYS A 2 -26.93 0.02 -16.11
CA LYS A 2 -25.99 -1.04 -15.67
C LYS A 2 -24.55 -0.90 -16.20
N GLN A 3 -24.24 0.15 -16.97
CA GLN A 3 -22.94 0.28 -17.66
C GLN A 3 -22.12 1.52 -17.26
N LEU A 4 -22.69 2.50 -16.55
CA LEU A 4 -21.98 3.71 -16.11
C LEU A 4 -21.55 3.67 -14.63
N LEU A 5 -22.06 2.72 -13.86
CA LEU A 5 -21.80 2.58 -12.43
C LEU A 5 -21.18 1.21 -12.16
N LEU A 6 -20.00 1.22 -11.55
CA LEU A 6 -19.30 0.02 -11.10
C LEU A 6 -20.20 -0.78 -10.15
N THR A 7 -20.03 -2.10 -10.12
CA THR A 7 -20.54 -2.90 -8.99
C THR A 7 -19.73 -2.56 -7.74
N CYS A 8 -20.31 -2.75 -6.55
CA CYS A 8 -19.58 -2.55 -5.29
C CYS A 8 -18.30 -3.40 -5.26
N LEU A 9 -18.36 -4.64 -5.74
CA LEU A 9 -17.20 -5.53 -5.87
C LEU A 9 -16.07 -4.91 -6.72
N LYS A 10 -16.41 -4.34 -7.88
CA LYS A 10 -15.41 -3.69 -8.73
C LYS A 10 -14.90 -2.40 -8.11
N ALA A 11 -15.75 -1.66 -7.41
CA ALA A 11 -15.35 -0.45 -6.70
C ALA A 11 -14.33 -0.77 -5.58
N THR A 12 -14.58 -1.79 -4.77
CA THR A 12 -13.64 -2.22 -3.72
C THR A 12 -12.33 -2.74 -4.33
N GLU A 13 -12.39 -3.49 -5.43
CA GLU A 13 -11.18 -3.92 -6.16
C GLU A 13 -10.35 -2.72 -6.63
N LEU A 14 -10.97 -1.68 -7.21
CA LEU A 14 -10.26 -0.48 -7.63
C LEU A 14 -9.76 0.37 -6.46
N VAL A 15 -10.43 0.34 -5.30
CA VAL A 15 -9.93 0.96 -4.07
C VAL A 15 -8.62 0.32 -3.66
N GLU A 16 -8.54 -1.00 -3.60
CA GLU A 16 -7.32 -1.71 -3.21
C GLU A 16 -6.21 -1.56 -4.25
N LYS A 17 -6.57 -1.69 -5.54
CA LYS A 17 -5.63 -1.51 -6.65
C LYS A 17 -4.92 -0.17 -6.62
N LYS A 18 -5.58 0.91 -6.16
CA LYS A 18 -4.99 2.26 -6.17
C LYS A 18 -3.81 2.43 -5.19
N PHE A 19 -3.71 1.58 -4.17
CA PHE A 19 -2.62 1.64 -3.18
C PHE A 19 -1.35 0.99 -3.72
N LEU A 20 -1.50 -0.13 -4.44
CA LEU A 20 -0.38 -0.90 -5.01
C LEU A 20 0.01 -0.44 -6.42
N PHE A 21 -0.96 0.05 -7.20
CA PHE A 21 -0.81 0.37 -8.62
C PHE A 21 -1.52 1.66 -9.00
N LYS A 22 -1.06 2.29 -10.09
CA LYS A 22 -1.77 3.45 -10.66
C LYS A 22 -3.04 2.99 -11.36
N LEU A 23 -4.17 3.58 -10.97
CA LEU A 23 -5.41 3.49 -11.74
C LEU A 23 -5.29 4.27 -13.05
N SER A 24 -5.83 3.69 -14.13
CA SER A 24 -6.06 4.41 -15.39
C SER A 24 -7.05 5.56 -15.18
N PHE A 25 -7.04 6.52 -16.11
CA PHE A 25 -7.95 7.68 -16.02
C PHE A 25 -9.43 7.27 -15.96
N ARG A 26 -9.82 6.27 -16.76
CA ARG A 26 -11.18 5.74 -16.79
C ARG A 26 -11.57 5.09 -15.46
N GLU A 27 -10.72 4.23 -14.92
CA GLU A 27 -10.95 3.59 -13.62
C GLU A 27 -11.06 4.61 -12.49
N ARG A 28 -10.20 5.63 -12.50
CA ARG A 28 -10.22 6.71 -11.51
C ARG A 28 -11.53 7.51 -11.55
N LEU A 29 -12.01 7.85 -12.74
CA LEU A 29 -13.27 8.57 -12.92
C LEU A 29 -14.46 7.71 -12.47
N GLN A 30 -14.52 6.45 -12.91
CA GLN A 30 -15.58 5.51 -12.54
C GLN A 30 -15.64 5.27 -11.03
N LEU A 31 -14.47 5.08 -10.39
CA LEU A 31 -14.39 4.91 -8.94
C LEU A 31 -14.88 6.16 -8.22
N ARG A 32 -14.46 7.36 -8.65
CA ARG A 32 -14.91 8.62 -8.05
C ARG A 32 -16.44 8.78 -8.11
N LEU A 33 -17.04 8.47 -9.25
CA LEU A 33 -18.50 8.50 -9.43
C LEU A 33 -19.22 7.46 -8.56
N HIS A 34 -18.68 6.25 -8.42
CA HIS A 34 -19.30 5.24 -7.55
C HIS A 34 -19.24 5.65 -6.07
N LEU A 35 -18.10 6.19 -5.61
CA LEU A 35 -17.94 6.64 -4.23
C LEU A 35 -18.81 7.86 -3.88
N SER A 36 -19.24 8.67 -4.86
CA SER A 36 -20.16 9.78 -4.61
C SER A 36 -21.62 9.34 -4.40
N VAL A 37 -21.99 8.12 -4.81
CA VAL A 37 -23.37 7.62 -4.70
C VAL A 37 -23.52 6.44 -3.73
N CYS A 38 -22.44 5.71 -3.43
CA CYS A 38 -22.46 4.58 -2.51
C CYS A 38 -21.71 4.91 -1.21
N ASN A 39 -22.47 5.22 -0.15
CA ASN A 39 -21.91 5.52 1.16
C ASN A 39 -21.12 4.36 1.78
N ILE A 40 -21.49 3.11 1.48
CA ILE A 40 -20.80 1.92 1.99
C ILE A 40 -19.39 1.85 1.40
N CYS A 41 -19.27 1.95 0.08
CA CYS A 41 -17.97 1.96 -0.61
C CYS A 41 -17.14 3.20 -0.22
N LEU A 42 -17.76 4.34 0.03
CA LEU A 42 -17.08 5.53 0.56
C LEU A 42 -16.46 5.26 1.94
N ARG A 43 -17.20 4.65 2.86
CA ARG A 43 -16.69 4.26 4.19
C ARG A 43 -15.61 3.20 4.08
N TYR A 44 -15.78 2.20 3.21
CA TYR A 44 -14.76 1.20 2.93
C TYR A 44 -13.47 1.85 2.45
N SER A 45 -13.53 2.75 1.45
CA SER A 45 -12.35 3.45 0.93
C SER A 45 -11.62 4.28 1.98
N LYS A 46 -12.32 4.82 2.98
CA LYS A 46 -11.68 5.54 4.10
C LYS A 46 -10.98 4.56 5.05
N GLN A 47 -11.63 3.45 5.37
CA GLN A 47 -11.06 2.40 6.21
C GLN A 47 -9.81 1.78 5.58
N SER A 48 -9.86 1.40 4.29
CA SER A 48 -8.69 0.88 3.58
C SER A 48 -7.53 1.88 3.57
N ALA A 49 -7.80 3.18 3.44
CA ALA A 49 -6.74 4.20 3.50
C ALA A 49 -6.08 4.29 4.89
N LEU A 50 -6.85 4.14 5.97
CA LEU A 50 -6.29 4.08 7.32
C LEU A 50 -5.44 2.83 7.54
N LEU A 51 -5.88 1.68 7.02
CA LEU A 51 -5.10 0.44 7.06
C LEU A 51 -3.78 0.59 6.30
N GLU A 52 -3.83 1.11 5.08
CA GLU A 52 -2.64 1.33 4.26
C GLU A 52 -1.64 2.28 4.94
N GLN A 53 -2.13 3.37 5.55
CA GLN A 53 -1.29 4.28 6.33
C GLN A 53 -0.63 3.58 7.51
N GLY A 54 -1.40 2.77 8.26
CA GLY A 54 -0.85 1.98 9.36
C GLY A 54 0.26 1.02 8.90
N ILE A 55 0.03 0.30 7.79
CA ILE A 55 0.99 -0.63 7.20
C ILE A 55 2.24 0.10 6.71
N SER A 56 2.08 1.23 6.01
CA SER A 56 3.19 2.03 5.50
C SER A 56 4.11 2.54 6.63
N ASN A 57 3.54 2.97 7.75
CA ASN A 57 4.29 3.42 8.91
C ASN A 57 5.10 2.28 9.58
N LEU A 58 4.57 1.05 9.57
CA LEU A 58 5.33 -0.13 10.05
C LEU A 58 6.53 -0.41 9.16
N HIS A 59 6.38 -0.29 7.84
CA HIS A 59 7.48 -0.50 6.90
C HIS A 59 8.61 0.54 7.08
N GLU A 60 8.28 1.82 7.26
CA GLU A 60 9.31 2.86 7.51
C GLU A 60 10.10 2.59 8.79
N SER A 61 9.45 2.11 9.86
CA SER A 61 10.12 1.77 11.12
C SER A 61 11.12 0.59 11.01
N SER A 62 11.06 -0.17 9.91
CA SER A 62 11.90 -1.35 9.66
C SER A 62 13.09 -1.08 8.73
N THR A 63 13.34 0.17 8.33
CA THR A 63 14.58 0.52 7.64
C THR A 63 15.73 0.53 8.65
N PHE A 64 16.15 -0.65 9.09
CA PHE A 64 17.46 -0.83 9.66
C PHE A 64 18.43 -0.60 8.50
N THR A 65 18.97 0.61 8.37
CA THR A 65 20.14 0.85 7.55
C THR A 65 21.26 0.03 8.16
N ILE A 66 21.41 -1.23 7.72
CA ILE A 66 22.64 -1.98 7.98
C ILE A 66 23.70 -1.17 7.26
N ASP A 67 24.51 -0.44 8.03
CA ASP A 67 25.76 0.10 7.54
C ASP A 67 26.58 -1.10 7.08
N SER A 68 26.54 -1.35 5.76
CA SER A 68 27.16 -2.49 5.11
C SER A 68 28.66 -2.52 5.37
N GLU A 69 29.28 -1.34 5.53
CA GLU A 69 30.70 -1.19 5.84
C GLU A 69 30.99 -1.60 7.29
N ALA A 70 30.21 -1.09 8.25
CA ALA A 70 30.34 -1.46 9.67
C ALA A 70 30.06 -2.95 9.91
N TYR A 71 29.08 -3.52 9.22
CA TYR A 71 28.74 -4.95 9.31
C TYR A 71 29.85 -5.84 8.73
N LYS A 72 30.43 -5.45 7.58
CA LYS A 72 31.59 -6.16 7.00
C LYS A 72 32.81 -6.13 7.94
N GLN A 73 33.05 -5.01 8.63
CA GLN A 73 34.15 -4.91 9.58
C GLN A 73 33.93 -5.82 10.80
N GLN A 74 32.73 -5.82 11.39
CA GLN A 74 32.39 -6.71 12.50
C GLN A 74 32.52 -8.19 12.13
N LEU A 75 32.15 -8.58 10.91
CA LEU A 75 32.33 -9.96 10.43
C LEU A 75 33.81 -10.34 10.32
N LYS A 76 34.67 -9.43 9.83
CA LYS A 76 36.12 -9.67 9.71
C LYS A 76 36.80 -9.84 11.07
N GLU A 77 36.42 -9.05 12.07
CA GLU A 77 36.94 -9.18 13.44
C GLU A 77 36.54 -10.51 14.07
N LYS A 78 35.27 -10.93 13.91
CA LYS A 78 34.80 -12.21 14.46
C LYS A 78 35.49 -13.43 13.83
N LEU A 79 35.84 -13.34 12.55
CA LEU A 79 36.60 -14.40 11.88
C LEU A 79 38.08 -14.44 12.34
N HIS A 80 38.69 -13.30 12.64
CA HIS A 80 40.06 -13.24 13.15
C HIS A 80 40.19 -13.77 14.59
N ASN A 81 39.18 -13.56 15.44
CA ASN A 81 39.21 -14.02 16.84
C ASN A 81 38.85 -15.51 17.03
N GLN A 82 38.65 -16.28 15.95
CA GLN A 82 38.44 -17.73 15.98
C GLN A 82 39.66 -18.54 15.52
N ILE A 83 40.80 -17.89 15.27
CA ILE A 83 42.10 -18.51 14.98
C ILE A 83 43.04 -18.18 16.14
#